data_AF-A0A6N7MAA3-F1
#
_entry.id   AF-A0A6N7MAA3-F1
#
_cell.length_a   1.000
_cell.length_b   1.000
_cell.length_c   1.000
_cell.angle_alpha   90.00
_cell.angle_beta   90.00
_cell.angle_gamma   90.00
#
_symmetry.space_group_name_H-M   'P 1'
#
loop_
_entity.id
_entity.type
_entity.pdbx_description
1 polymer ?
#
loop_
_entity_poly.entity_id
_entity_poly.type
_entity_poly.pdbx_seq_one_letter_code
_entity_poly.pdbx_strand_id
1 'polypeptide(L)'
;MFYRFILTILIFFNLGLLNAQDTTKNVFRDTIKLKDFEVVTTTFFQGETIPHRTIEEVIVFPERKFKNRRQARKYTRLIYNIKKVYPYATLARDKLFEMNNHLLTLPTEKEQKKYIQQVEDELREEFENDLRKMTITQGRLLIKLIDRETGNTTYVLIKELKGSFSAFFWQAIARIFKSNLKTKFDARGEDRIIDEIIYMIDAGLI
;
A
#
# COMPACT_ATOMS: atom_id res chain seq x y z
N MET A 1 -49.39 34.47 -39.70
CA MET A 1 -48.27 33.53 -39.46
C MET A 1 -47.43 33.88 -38.23
N PHE A 2 -47.20 35.16 -37.90
CA PHE A 2 -46.35 35.57 -36.77
C PHE A 2 -46.77 35.08 -35.36
N TYR A 3 -48.07 35.07 -35.05
CA TYR A 3 -48.54 34.64 -33.72
C TYR A 3 -48.30 33.16 -33.40
N ARG A 4 -48.25 32.29 -34.42
CA ARG A 4 -47.95 30.86 -34.24
C ARG A 4 -46.49 30.62 -33.85
N PHE A 5 -45.58 31.48 -34.32
CA PHE A 5 -44.15 31.40 -34.01
C PHE A 5 -43.83 31.94 -32.60
N ILE A 6 -44.56 32.98 -32.17
CA ILE A 6 -44.45 33.54 -30.82
C ILE A 6 -44.96 32.53 -29.77
N LEU A 7 -46.05 31.81 -30.05
CA LEU A 7 -46.58 30.81 -29.12
C LEU A 7 -45.64 29.62 -28.91
N THR A 8 -44.94 29.19 -29.97
CA THR A 8 -43.97 28.08 -29.88
C THR A 8 -42.71 28.45 -29.09
N ILE A 9 -42.26 29.71 -29.14
CA ILE A 9 -41.12 30.21 -28.36
C ILE A 9 -41.50 30.31 -26.87
N LEU A 10 -42.74 30.70 -26.56
CA LEU A 10 -43.24 30.84 -25.18
C LEU A 10 -43.41 29.48 -24.48
N ILE A 11 -43.72 28.42 -25.24
CA ILE A 11 -43.78 27.04 -24.73
C ILE A 11 -42.37 26.48 -24.47
N PHE A 12 -41.39 26.75 -25.34
CA PHE A 12 -40.01 26.31 -25.11
C PHE A 12 -39.31 27.05 -23.95
N PHE A 13 -39.64 28.32 -23.73
CA PHE A 13 -39.10 29.09 -22.59
C PHE A 13 -39.63 28.60 -21.23
N ASN A 14 -40.83 28.02 -21.18
CA ASN A 14 -41.38 27.44 -19.94
C ASN A 14 -40.84 26.04 -19.62
N LEU A 15 -40.34 25.28 -20.60
CA LEU A 15 -39.76 23.95 -20.34
C LEU A 15 -38.35 24.00 -19.71
N GLY A 16 -37.62 25.11 -19.90
CA GLY A 16 -36.26 25.29 -19.37
C GLY A 16 -36.18 25.64 -17.88
N LEU A 17 -37.31 25.93 -17.22
CA LEU A 17 -37.36 26.36 -15.81
C LEU A 17 -37.77 25.25 -14.82
N LEU A 18 -38.05 24.03 -15.29
CA LEU A 18 -38.53 22.93 -14.45
C LEU A 18 -37.43 22.04 -13.84
N ASN A 19 -36.14 22.28 -14.14
CA ASN A 19 -35.03 21.50 -13.56
C ASN A 19 -34.10 22.32 -12.63
N ALA A 20 -34.54 23.49 -12.15
CA ALA A 20 -33.82 24.25 -11.14
C ALA A 20 -34.59 24.23 -9.80
N GLN A 21 -34.88 23.03 -9.28
CA GLN A 21 -35.11 22.87 -7.85
C GLN A 21 -33.80 22.44 -7.21
N ASP A 22 -32.99 23.43 -6.85
CA ASP A 22 -32.06 23.26 -5.75
C ASP A 22 -32.90 22.80 -4.55
N THR A 23 -32.70 21.56 -4.14
CA THR A 23 -33.25 21.03 -2.89
C THR A 23 -32.72 21.92 -1.76
N THR A 24 -33.53 22.91 -1.37
CA THR A 24 -33.34 23.68 -0.15
C THR A 24 -33.38 22.68 0.99
N LYS A 25 -32.20 22.31 1.49
CA LYS A 25 -32.05 21.69 2.80
C LYS A 25 -32.79 22.60 3.77
N ASN A 26 -33.91 22.14 4.30
CA ASN A 26 -34.52 22.72 5.49
C ASN A 26 -33.52 22.56 6.62
N VAL A 27 -32.58 23.50 6.74
CA VAL A 27 -31.77 23.67 7.95
C VAL A 27 -32.72 24.27 8.97
N PHE A 28 -33.29 23.41 9.80
CA PHE A 28 -33.97 23.80 11.02
C PHE A 28 -33.01 24.73 11.78
N ARG A 29 -33.31 26.03 11.82
CA ARG A 29 -32.52 27.01 12.57
C ARG A 29 -32.83 26.84 14.04
N ASP A 30 -32.33 25.76 14.63
CA ASP A 30 -32.27 25.65 16.08
C ASP A 30 -31.15 26.55 16.61
N THR A 31 -31.52 27.43 17.53
CA THR A 31 -30.61 28.39 18.17
C THR A 31 -29.86 27.70 19.31
N ILE A 32 -29.24 26.55 19.03
CA ILE A 32 -28.38 25.85 19.99
C ILE A 32 -26.96 25.90 19.43
N LYS A 33 -26.06 26.62 20.11
CA LYS A 33 -24.63 26.57 19.84
C LYS A 33 -24.08 25.21 20.31
N LEU A 34 -24.30 24.18 19.51
CA LEU A 34 -23.73 22.84 19.68
C LEU A 34 -22.30 22.87 19.17
N LYS A 35 -21.35 22.77 20.10
CA LYS A 35 -19.94 23.04 19.84
C LYS A 35 -19.24 21.94 19.06
N ASP A 36 -19.77 20.71 18.99
CA ASP A 36 -19.12 19.61 18.29
C ASP A 36 -20.17 18.65 17.71
N PHE A 37 -20.54 18.82 16.44
CA PHE A 37 -21.28 17.79 15.70
C PHE A 37 -20.30 16.99 14.86
N GLU A 38 -20.18 15.70 15.13
CA GLU A 38 -19.51 14.76 14.23
C GLU A 38 -20.57 14.22 13.25
N VAL A 39 -20.36 14.45 11.95
CA VAL A 39 -21.23 13.90 10.91
C VAL A 39 -20.91 12.41 10.76
N VAL A 40 -21.81 11.55 11.22
CA VAL A 40 -21.67 10.09 11.14
C VAL A 40 -22.60 9.55 10.06
N THR A 41 -22.12 8.59 9.26
CA THR A 41 -22.94 7.88 8.27
C THR A 41 -24.13 7.23 8.97
N THR A 42 -25.30 7.12 8.32
CA THR A 42 -26.48 6.48 8.90
C THR A 42 -26.80 5.19 8.17
N THR A 43 -27.31 4.18 8.88
CA THR A 43 -27.89 2.97 8.28
C THR A 43 -29.36 2.83 8.67
N PHE A 44 -30.15 2.21 7.80
CA PHE A 44 -31.55 1.89 8.08
C PHE A 44 -31.63 0.50 8.72
N PHE A 45 -32.09 0.44 9.97
CA PHE A 45 -32.29 -0.80 10.69
C PHE A 45 -33.68 -0.82 11.33
N GLN A 46 -34.49 -1.82 10.99
CA GLN A 46 -35.85 -2.01 11.52
C GLN A 46 -36.79 -0.79 11.40
N GLY A 47 -36.69 -0.04 10.29
CA GLY A 47 -37.55 1.11 10.02
C GLY A 47 -37.06 2.42 10.65
N GLU A 48 -35.95 2.39 11.38
CA GLU A 48 -35.33 3.58 11.99
C GLU A 48 -33.97 3.87 11.34
N THR A 49 -33.64 5.16 11.26
CA THR A 49 -32.31 5.63 10.82
C THR A 49 -31.41 5.74 12.04
N ILE A 50 -30.42 4.86 12.13
CA ILE A 50 -29.45 4.86 13.23
C ILE A 50 -28.08 5.37 12.76
N PRO A 51 -27.32 6.07 13.60
CA PRO A 51 -25.94 6.41 13.29
C PRO A 51 -25.10 5.12 13.20
N HIS A 52 -24.26 5.04 12.18
CA HIS A 52 -23.40 3.91 11.87
C HIS A 52 -22.01 4.40 11.46
N ARG A 53 -20.98 3.95 12.19
CA ARG A 53 -19.60 4.18 11.82
C ARG A 53 -18.90 2.85 11.58
N THR A 54 -18.27 2.72 10.43
CA THR A 54 -17.29 1.64 10.23
C THR A 54 -16.06 2.00 11.04
N ILE A 55 -15.80 1.24 12.09
CA ILE A 55 -14.52 1.28 12.80
C ILE A 55 -13.52 0.41 12.06
N GLU A 56 -12.25 0.80 12.07
CA GLU A 56 -11.18 -0.06 11.57
C GLU A 56 -11.04 -1.28 12.48
N GLU A 57 -10.85 -2.46 11.88
CA GLU A 57 -10.60 -3.68 12.64
C GLU A 57 -9.25 -3.57 13.35
N VAL A 58 -9.26 -3.69 14.69
CA VAL A 58 -8.04 -3.66 15.49
C VAL A 58 -7.64 -5.09 15.84
N ILE A 59 -6.49 -5.52 15.32
CA ILE A 59 -5.92 -6.82 15.68
C ILE A 59 -5.23 -6.70 17.04
N VAL A 60 -5.80 -7.35 18.06
CA VAL A 60 -5.20 -7.41 19.40
C VAL A 60 -4.34 -8.66 19.54
N PHE A 61 -3.03 -8.47 19.70
CA PHE A 61 -2.12 -9.55 20.02
C PHE A 61 -1.97 -9.71 21.54
N PRO A 62 -2.09 -10.94 22.09
CA PRO A 62 -1.90 -11.15 23.52
C PRO A 62 -0.44 -10.92 23.92
N GLU A 63 -0.20 -10.54 25.18
CA GLU A 63 1.15 -10.42 25.71
C GLU A 63 1.95 -11.72 25.52
N ARG A 64 3.11 -11.60 24.86
CA ARG A 64 3.92 -12.75 24.49
C ARG A 64 4.71 -13.27 25.70
N LYS A 65 4.32 -14.45 26.19
CA LYS A 65 5.06 -15.17 27.25
C LYS A 65 6.22 -15.97 26.65
N PHE A 66 7.44 -15.70 27.11
CA PHE A 66 8.63 -16.42 26.69
C PHE A 66 8.98 -17.54 27.66
N LYS A 67 9.32 -18.71 27.13
CA LYS A 67 9.76 -19.87 27.94
C LYS A 67 11.10 -19.62 28.64
N ASN A 68 11.97 -18.80 28.03
CA ASN A 68 13.29 -18.48 28.57
C ASN A 68 13.86 -17.18 27.98
N ARG A 69 14.95 -16.69 28.59
CA ARG A 69 15.66 -15.46 28.15
C ARG A 69 16.19 -15.56 26.73
N ARG A 70 16.55 -16.75 26.24
CA ARG A 70 17.05 -16.96 24.87
C ARG A 70 15.96 -16.69 23.83
N GLN A 71 14.74 -17.14 24.09
CA GLN A 71 13.59 -16.90 23.22
C GLN A 71 13.24 -15.42 23.16
N ALA A 72 13.21 -14.74 24.32
CA ALA A 72 12.99 -13.31 24.40
C ALA A 72 14.03 -12.53 23.57
N ARG A 73 15.32 -12.84 23.74
CA ARG A 73 16.40 -12.21 22.96
C ARG A 73 16.27 -12.45 21.45
N LYS A 74 15.86 -13.65 21.03
CA LYS A 74 15.63 -13.96 19.61
C LYS A 74 14.51 -13.08 19.04
N TYR A 75 13.43 -12.92 19.81
CA TYR A 75 12.30 -12.08 19.42
C TYR A 75 12.67 -10.59 19.34
N THR A 76 13.34 -10.03 20.36
CA THR A 76 13.79 -8.63 20.33
C THR A 76 14.75 -8.37 19.15
N ARG A 77 15.65 -9.31 18.86
CA ARG A 77 16.54 -9.22 17.67
C ARG A 77 15.74 -9.25 16.37
N LEU A 78 14.67 -10.04 16.30
CA LEU A 78 13.79 -10.08 15.14
C LEU A 78 13.10 -8.73 14.95
N ILE A 79 12.51 -8.14 16.01
CA ILE A 79 11.91 -6.80 15.96
C ILE A 79 12.93 -5.78 15.46
N TYR A 80 14.13 -5.76 16.03
CA TYR A 80 15.20 -4.84 15.61
C TYR A 80 15.52 -4.98 14.12
N ASN A 81 15.66 -6.22 13.64
CA ASN A 81 15.93 -6.48 12.23
C ASN A 81 14.75 -6.06 11.33
N ILE A 82 13.51 -6.32 11.73
CA ILE A 82 12.32 -5.90 10.98
C ILE A 82 12.26 -4.38 10.91
N LYS A 83 12.39 -3.66 12.03
CA LYS A 83 12.41 -2.19 12.05
C LYS A 83 13.48 -1.59 11.15
N LYS A 84 14.66 -2.21 11.10
CA LYS A 84 15.74 -1.75 10.23
C LYS A 84 15.45 -2.01 8.74
N VAL A 85 14.80 -3.12 8.42
CA VAL A 85 14.69 -3.62 7.05
C VAL A 85 13.37 -3.25 6.38
N TYR A 86 12.30 -3.14 7.16
CA TYR A 86 10.94 -2.93 6.67
C TYR A 86 10.77 -1.65 5.82
N PRO A 87 11.36 -0.50 6.18
CA PRO A 87 11.28 0.70 5.34
C PRO A 87 11.80 0.50 3.92
N TYR A 88 12.86 -0.30 3.75
CA TYR A 88 13.40 -0.63 2.43
C TYR A 88 12.48 -1.55 1.63
N ALA A 89 11.71 -2.42 2.29
CA ALA A 89 10.73 -3.27 1.62
C ALA A 89 9.55 -2.46 1.09
N THR A 90 9.04 -1.52 1.88
CA THR A 90 7.99 -0.58 1.47
C THR A 90 8.46 0.28 0.29
N LEU A 91 9.67 0.82 0.37
CA LEU A 91 10.23 1.60 -0.73
C LEU A 91 10.39 0.76 -2.01
N ALA A 92 10.87 -0.48 -1.88
CA ALA A 92 11.01 -1.38 -3.01
C ALA A 92 9.65 -1.69 -3.66
N ARG A 93 8.60 -1.89 -2.87
CA ARG A 93 7.22 -2.05 -3.38
C ARG A 93 6.81 -0.84 -4.22
N ASP A 94 7.00 0.36 -3.69
CA ASP A 94 6.58 1.60 -4.35
C ASP A 94 7.37 1.81 -5.66
N LYS A 95 8.69 1.56 -5.64
CA LYS A 95 9.55 1.64 -6.82
C LYS A 95 9.21 0.60 -7.88
N LEU A 96 8.88 -0.63 -7.48
CA LEU A 96 8.44 -1.66 -8.40
C LEU A 96 7.09 -1.31 -9.03
N PHE A 97 6.16 -0.75 -8.25
CA PHE A 97 4.87 -0.29 -8.76
C PHE A 97 5.03 0.86 -9.77
N GLU A 98 5.84 1.87 -9.44
CA GLU A 98 6.20 2.97 -10.33
C GLU A 98 6.82 2.46 -11.64
N MET A 99 7.83 1.59 -11.52
CA MET A 99 8.52 1.00 -12.66
C MET A 99 7.56 0.20 -13.54
N ASN A 100 6.72 -0.65 -12.96
CA ASN A 100 5.74 -1.45 -13.71
C ASN A 100 4.78 -0.56 -14.50
N ASN A 101 4.25 0.51 -13.90
CA ASN A 101 3.37 1.44 -14.59
C ASN A 101 4.07 2.16 -15.73
N HIS A 102 5.32 2.60 -15.54
CA HIS A 102 6.08 3.28 -16.57
C HIS A 102 6.47 2.33 -17.72
N LEU A 103 6.82 1.08 -17.43
CA LEU A 103 7.16 0.07 -18.44
C LEU A 103 6.02 -0.16 -19.42
N LEU A 104 4.76 -0.11 -18.96
CA LEU A 104 3.57 -0.23 -19.81
C LEU A 104 3.41 0.91 -20.82
N THR A 105 4.03 2.08 -20.57
CA THR A 105 3.96 3.25 -21.47
C THR A 105 5.03 3.23 -22.57
N LEU A 106 6.06 2.39 -22.42
CA LEU A 106 7.21 2.36 -23.33
C LEU A 106 6.92 1.45 -24.53
N PRO A 107 7.04 1.95 -25.77
CA PRO A 107 6.59 1.22 -26.96
C PRO A 107 7.54 0.10 -27.39
N THR A 108 8.81 0.14 -26.98
CA THR A 108 9.82 -0.84 -27.43
C THR A 108 10.55 -1.52 -26.27
N GLU A 109 10.91 -2.79 -26.46
CA GLU A 109 11.72 -3.56 -25.50
C GLU A 109 13.08 -2.88 -25.20
N LYS A 110 13.66 -2.18 -26.18
CA LYS A 110 14.93 -1.46 -26.03
C LYS A 110 14.80 -0.30 -25.04
N GLU A 111 13.70 0.45 -25.11
CA GLU A 111 13.43 1.57 -24.18
C GLU A 111 13.10 1.05 -22.79
N GLN A 112 12.31 -0.03 -22.69
CA GLN A 112 12.04 -0.70 -21.42
C GLN A 112 13.32 -1.14 -20.73
N LYS A 113 14.23 -1.78 -21.48
CA LYS A 113 15.55 -2.19 -20.98
C LYS A 113 16.40 -1.01 -20.51
N LYS A 114 16.42 0.09 -21.27
CA LYS A 114 17.15 1.30 -20.90
C LYS A 114 16.62 1.91 -19.60
N TYR A 115 15.29 1.95 -19.46
CA TYR A 115 14.65 2.46 -18.25
C TYR A 115 14.93 1.58 -17.03
N ILE A 116 14.84 0.25 -17.17
CA ILE A 116 15.21 -0.69 -16.09
C ILE A 116 16.66 -0.48 -15.64
N GLN A 117 17.59 -0.32 -16.59
CA GLN A 117 19.00 -0.08 -16.26
C GLN A 117 19.18 1.24 -15.49
N GLN A 118 18.47 2.30 -15.91
CA GLN A 118 18.51 3.59 -15.22
C GLN A 118 18.01 3.45 -13.77
N VAL A 119 16.85 2.82 -13.57
CA VAL A 119 16.28 2.59 -12.23
C VAL A 119 17.22 1.73 -11.38
N GLU A 120 17.86 0.71 -11.95
CA GLU A 120 18.87 -0.07 -11.25
C GLU A 120 20.03 0.81 -10.78
N ASP A 121 20.57 1.65 -11.66
CA ASP A 121 21.72 2.50 -11.34
C ASP A 121 21.38 3.51 -10.25
N GLU A 122 20.19 4.10 -10.29
CA GLU A 122 19.66 4.99 -9.24
C GLU A 122 19.54 4.26 -7.90
N LEU A 123 18.90 3.08 -7.88
CA LEU A 123 18.74 2.28 -6.66
C LEU A 123 20.10 1.80 -6.12
N ARG A 124 21.04 1.49 -7.00
CA ARG A 124 22.40 1.11 -6.60
C ARG A 124 23.10 2.30 -5.95
N GLU A 125 23.10 3.47 -6.58
CA GLU A 125 23.75 4.65 -6.02
C GLU A 125 23.19 5.02 -4.63
N GLU A 126 21.86 4.95 -4.49
CA GLU A 126 21.18 5.30 -3.25
C GLU A 126 21.38 4.26 -2.14
N PHE A 127 21.25 2.96 -2.45
CA PHE A 127 21.15 1.90 -1.43
C PHE A 127 22.36 0.97 -1.33
N GLU A 128 23.35 1.04 -2.23
CA GLU A 128 24.48 0.11 -2.24
C GLU A 128 25.23 0.08 -0.90
N ASN A 129 25.44 1.24 -0.29
CA ASN A 129 26.13 1.34 1.00
C ASN A 129 25.33 0.69 2.14
N ASP A 130 24.02 0.87 2.14
CA ASP A 130 23.14 0.29 3.16
C ASP A 130 23.03 -1.21 2.99
N LEU A 131 22.84 -1.69 1.76
CA LEU A 131 22.81 -3.11 1.42
C LEU A 131 24.13 -3.81 1.78
N ARG A 132 25.28 -3.17 1.53
CA ARG A 132 26.60 -3.69 1.92
C ARG A 132 26.76 -3.81 3.45
N LYS A 133 26.13 -2.92 4.23
CA LYS A 133 26.15 -2.95 5.70
C LYS A 133 25.12 -3.91 6.30
N MET A 134 24.16 -4.41 5.52
CA MET A 134 23.19 -5.38 6.00
C MET A 134 23.84 -6.73 6.27
N THR A 135 23.44 -7.35 7.39
CA THR A 135 23.81 -8.75 7.65
C THR A 135 23.06 -9.69 6.70
N ILE A 136 23.58 -10.89 6.48
CA ILE A 136 22.91 -11.92 5.67
C ILE A 136 21.49 -12.19 6.17
N THR A 137 21.26 -12.16 7.49
CA THR A 137 19.92 -12.33 8.07
C THR A 137 18.98 -11.19 7.71
N GLN A 138 19.47 -9.94 7.74
CA GLN A 138 18.69 -8.76 7.36
C GLN A 138 18.37 -8.76 5.87
N GLY A 139 19.35 -9.10 5.01
CA GLY A 139 19.10 -9.25 3.57
C GLY A 139 18.04 -10.30 3.28
N ARG A 140 18.12 -11.48 3.90
CA ARG A 140 17.09 -12.54 3.76
C ARG A 140 15.71 -12.09 4.22
N LEU A 141 15.65 -11.32 5.31
CA LEU A 141 14.41 -10.75 5.79
C LEU A 141 13.84 -9.74 4.79
N LEU A 142 14.67 -8.85 4.23
CA LEU A 142 14.27 -7.84 3.25
C LEU A 142 13.51 -8.47 2.08
N ILE A 143 14.07 -9.54 1.52
CA ILE A 143 13.49 -10.28 0.41
C ILE A 143 12.09 -10.82 0.76
N LYS A 144 11.95 -11.43 1.95
CA LYS A 144 10.66 -11.91 2.44
C LYS A 144 9.64 -10.79 2.59
N LEU A 145 10.08 -9.62 3.07
CA LEU A 145 9.22 -8.46 3.20
C LEU A 145 8.83 -7.88 1.83
N ILE A 146 9.74 -7.85 0.85
CA ILE A 146 9.40 -7.44 -0.53
C ILE A 146 8.35 -8.38 -1.12
N ASP A 147 8.51 -9.70 -0.96
CA ASP A 147 7.50 -10.68 -1.41
C ASP A 147 6.15 -10.47 -0.70
N ARG A 148 6.13 -10.19 0.61
CA ARG A 148 4.92 -9.83 1.37
C ARG A 148 4.23 -8.59 0.78
N GLU A 149 4.99 -7.54 0.52
CA GLU A 149 4.47 -6.24 0.07
C GLU A 149 3.99 -6.25 -1.38
N THR A 150 4.59 -7.10 -2.22
CA THR A 150 4.30 -7.13 -3.67
C THR A 150 3.44 -8.32 -4.10
N GLY A 151 3.29 -9.34 -3.25
CA GLY A 151 2.62 -10.60 -3.57
C GLY A 151 3.35 -11.46 -4.62
N ASN A 152 4.50 -11.00 -5.12
CA ASN A 152 5.30 -11.64 -6.14
C ASN A 152 6.62 -12.12 -5.56
N THR A 153 6.98 -13.36 -5.87
CA THR A 153 8.28 -13.89 -5.43
C THR A 153 9.39 -12.98 -5.95
N THR A 154 10.33 -12.63 -5.08
CA THR A 154 11.50 -11.84 -5.47
C THR A 154 12.22 -12.46 -6.67
N TYR A 155 12.19 -13.79 -6.80
CA TYR A 155 12.67 -14.49 -8.00
C TYR A 155 11.92 -14.11 -9.29
N VAL A 156 10.59 -13.99 -9.27
CA VAL A 156 9.79 -13.57 -10.44
C VAL A 156 10.14 -12.13 -10.80
N LEU A 157 10.18 -11.22 -9.83
CA LEU A 157 10.59 -9.83 -10.03
C LEU A 157 12.00 -9.75 -10.66
N ILE A 158 12.95 -10.48 -10.11
CA ILE A 158 14.33 -10.55 -10.62
C ILE A 158 14.40 -11.23 -12.00
N LYS A 159 13.54 -12.22 -12.29
CA LYS A 159 13.53 -12.98 -13.54
C LYS A 159 12.88 -12.20 -14.68
N GLU A 160 11.82 -11.45 -14.43
CA GLU A 160 11.19 -10.55 -15.41
C GLU A 160 12.16 -9.47 -15.88
N LEU A 161 13.13 -9.14 -15.04
CA LEU A 161 14.17 -8.16 -15.30
C LEU A 161 15.52 -8.79 -15.74
N LYS A 162 15.56 -10.12 -15.99
CA LYS A 162 16.77 -10.80 -16.45
C LYS A 162 17.17 -10.32 -17.85
N GLY A 163 18.42 -9.87 -17.96
CA GLY A 163 19.03 -9.41 -19.21
C GLY A 163 19.48 -7.95 -19.15
N SER A 164 19.01 -7.20 -18.15
CA SER A 164 19.24 -5.76 -17.99
C SER A 164 19.82 -5.38 -16.62
N PHE A 165 20.00 -6.34 -15.71
CA PHE A 165 20.64 -6.10 -14.40
C PHE A 165 22.16 -6.29 -14.45
N SER A 166 22.90 -5.39 -13.80
CA SER A 166 24.36 -5.44 -13.67
C SER A 166 24.86 -6.72 -12.99
N ALA A 167 26.06 -7.18 -13.35
CA ALA A 167 26.71 -8.33 -12.72
C ALA A 167 26.95 -8.13 -11.22
N PHE A 168 27.02 -6.87 -10.77
CA PHE A 168 27.16 -6.51 -9.37
C PHE A 168 25.90 -6.85 -8.58
N PHE A 169 24.72 -6.48 -9.11
CA PHE A 169 23.43 -6.82 -8.49
C PHE A 169 23.26 -8.33 -8.35
N TRP A 170 23.61 -9.09 -9.39
CA TRP A 170 23.61 -10.56 -9.34
C TRP A 170 24.56 -11.15 -8.31
N GLN A 171 25.72 -10.53 -8.06
CA GLN A 171 26.65 -10.97 -7.01
C GLN A 171 26.15 -10.64 -5.61
N ALA A 172 25.59 -9.44 -5.40
CA ALA A 172 24.99 -9.04 -4.13
C ALA A 172 23.86 -10.00 -3.75
N ILE A 173 23.00 -10.32 -4.72
CA ILE A 173 21.97 -11.34 -4.61
C ILE A 173 22.62 -12.70 -4.29
N ALA A 174 23.51 -13.23 -5.13
CA ALA A 174 24.06 -14.57 -4.94
C ALA A 174 24.69 -14.81 -3.54
N ARG A 175 25.30 -13.78 -2.93
CA ARG A 175 25.83 -13.87 -1.55
C ARG A 175 24.75 -14.09 -0.49
N ILE A 176 23.58 -13.48 -0.66
CA ILE A 176 22.44 -13.59 0.26
C ILE A 176 21.62 -14.86 -0.05
N PHE A 177 21.58 -15.22 -1.32
CA PHE A 177 20.71 -16.22 -1.93
C PHE A 177 21.46 -17.52 -2.28
N LYS A 178 21.91 -18.27 -1.26
CA LYS A 178 22.46 -19.61 -1.49
C LYS A 178 21.38 -20.72 -1.60
N SER A 179 20.09 -20.42 -1.30
CA SER A 179 18.99 -21.40 -1.38
C SER A 179 17.53 -20.87 -1.43
N ASN A 180 17.26 -19.59 -1.10
CA ASN A 180 15.89 -19.15 -0.73
C ASN A 180 15.18 -18.22 -1.74
N LEU A 181 15.66 -18.08 -2.99
CA LEU A 181 15.06 -17.18 -3.99
C LEU A 181 13.58 -17.47 -4.28
N LYS A 182 13.18 -18.73 -4.17
CA LYS A 182 11.83 -19.20 -4.46
C LYS A 182 10.94 -19.28 -3.22
N THR A 183 11.47 -19.02 -2.03
CA THR A 183 10.71 -19.11 -0.79
C THR A 183 9.74 -17.94 -0.72
N LYS A 184 8.45 -18.25 -0.63
CA LYS A 184 7.38 -17.27 -0.45
C LYS A 184 7.25 -16.89 1.03
N PHE A 185 6.73 -15.70 1.29
CA PHE A 185 6.28 -15.25 2.59
C PHE A 185 5.06 -16.07 3.01
N ASP A 186 5.17 -16.71 4.18
CA ASP A 186 4.11 -17.54 4.72
C ASP A 186 3.54 -16.96 6.02
N ALA A 187 2.57 -16.04 5.86
CA ALA A 187 1.89 -15.38 6.98
C ALA A 187 1.15 -16.36 7.91
N ARG A 188 0.78 -17.55 7.43
CA ARG A 188 0.02 -18.54 8.21
C ARG A 188 0.90 -19.61 8.85
N GLY A 189 2.11 -19.81 8.36
CA GLY A 189 3.08 -20.76 8.89
C GLY A 189 4.34 -20.10 9.43
N GLU A 190 5.45 -20.23 8.70
CA GLU A 190 6.79 -19.93 9.22
C GLU A 190 7.02 -18.44 9.50
N ASP A 191 6.39 -17.55 8.72
CA ASP A 191 6.59 -16.10 8.79
C ASP A 191 5.50 -15.38 9.58
N ARG A 192 4.57 -16.11 10.22
CA ARG A 192 3.49 -15.55 11.03
C ARG A 192 3.96 -14.55 12.08
N ILE A 193 5.09 -14.82 12.74
CA ILE A 193 5.65 -13.90 13.76
C ILE A 193 6.20 -12.62 13.12
N ILE A 194 6.73 -12.71 11.90
CA ILE A 194 7.20 -11.54 11.16
C ILE A 194 6.00 -10.67 10.79
N ASP A 195 4.93 -11.28 10.28
CA ASP A 195 3.69 -10.60 9.91
C ASP A 195 3.04 -9.89 11.11
N GLU A 196 2.92 -10.58 12.25
CA GLU A 196 2.46 -10.03 13.52
C GLU A 196 3.27 -8.79 13.95
N ILE A 197 4.61 -8.85 13.85
CA ILE A 197 5.48 -7.72 14.19
C ILE A 197 5.27 -6.54 13.24
N ILE A 198 5.04 -6.78 11.95
CA ILE A 198 4.77 -5.70 10.98
C ILE A 198 3.47 -5.00 11.34
N TYR A 199 2.39 -5.75 11.60
CA TYR A 199 1.13 -5.17 12.06
C TYR A 199 1.31 -4.31 13.32
N MET A 200 2.11 -4.75 14.28
CA MET A 200 2.39 -3.95 15.47
C MET A 200 3.21 -2.68 15.17
N ILE A 201 4.12 -2.72 14.20
CA ILE A 201 4.88 -1.54 13.75
C ILE A 201 3.93 -0.54 13.08
N ASP A 202 3.08 -1.02 12.16
CA ASP A 202 2.13 -0.19 11.42
C ASP A 202 1.10 0.46 12.36
N ALA A 203 0.67 -0.27 13.39
CA ALA A 203 -0.22 0.22 14.43
C ALA A 203 0.48 1.11 15.49
N GLY A 204 1.79 1.33 15.37
CA GLY A 204 2.56 2.16 16.31
C GLY A 204 2.70 1.58 17.73
N LEU A 205 2.52 0.27 17.89
CA LEU A 205 2.54 -0.41 19.20
C LEU A 205 3.96 -0.68 19.71
N ILE A 206 4.96 -0.76 18.82
CA ILE A 206 6.34 -1.14 19.17
C ILE A 206 7.42 -0.28 18.55
#